data_AF-A0AAQ0KFZ1-F1
#
_entry.id   AF-A0AAQ0KFZ1-F1
#
_cell.length_a   1.000
_cell.length_b   1.000
_cell.length_c   1.000
_cell.angle_alpha   90.00
_cell.angle_beta   90.00
_cell.angle_gamma   90.00
#
_symmetry.space_group_name_H-M   'P 1'
#
loop_
_entity.id
_entity.type
_entity.pdbx_description
1 polymer ?
#
loop_
_entity_poly.entity_id
_entity_poly.type
_entity_poly.pdbx_seq_one_letter_code
_entity_poly.pdbx_strand_id
1 'polypeptide(L)'
;MIRVNGADFNAGVPEDWHVDPVSLGVPGVRRPVADEENPLSWQVDSLCAQTDPEAFFPEKGGSTREAKKICTSCEVRSQCLEYALENDERFGIWGGLSERERRKLRRRA
;
A
#
# COMPACT_ATOMS: atom_id res chain seq x y z
N MET A 1 28.94 -40.49 0.43
CA MET A 1 27.64 -39.98 0.93
C MET A 1 27.91 -39.21 2.22
N ILE A 2 27.90 -37.89 2.17
CA ILE A 2 28.08 -37.04 3.36
C ILE A 2 26.71 -36.96 4.05
N ARG A 3 26.61 -37.45 5.29
CA ARG A 3 25.43 -37.25 6.13
C ARG A 3 25.57 -35.92 6.85
N VAL A 4 24.76 -34.95 6.45
CA VAL A 4 24.55 -33.71 7.21
C VAL A 4 23.56 -33.99 8.34
N ASN A 5 23.97 -33.74 9.59
CA ASN A 5 23.08 -33.74 10.75
C ASN A 5 22.37 -32.39 10.80
N GLY A 6 21.04 -32.37 10.98
CA GLY A 6 20.24 -31.15 11.06
C GLY A 6 20.55 -30.23 12.25
N ALA A 7 21.47 -30.64 13.14
CA ALA A 7 21.90 -29.88 14.31
C ALA A 7 23.01 -28.85 14.00
N ASP A 8 23.65 -28.93 12.84
CA ASP A 8 24.82 -28.10 12.50
C ASP A 8 24.47 -26.72 11.90
N PHE A 9 23.18 -26.39 11.78
CA PHE A 9 22.73 -25.16 11.10
C PHE A 9 22.74 -23.88 11.95
N ASN A 10 23.04 -23.96 13.26
CA ASN A 10 22.84 -22.80 14.15
C ASN A 10 23.96 -22.50 15.14
N ALA A 11 25.15 -23.08 14.98
CA ALA A 11 26.25 -22.93 15.95
C ALA A 11 26.98 -21.56 15.90
N GLY A 12 26.59 -20.65 15.00
CA GLY A 12 27.31 -19.40 14.76
C GLY A 12 26.46 -18.13 14.84
N VAL A 13 25.19 -18.24 15.24
CA VAL A 13 24.29 -17.07 15.34
C VAL A 13 24.32 -16.58 16.79
N PRO A 14 24.87 -15.39 17.08
CA PRO A 14 24.87 -14.79 18.41
C PRO A 14 23.43 -14.63 18.95
N GLU A 15 23.21 -14.77 20.27
CA GLU A 15 21.86 -14.69 20.88
C GLU A 15 21.15 -13.35 20.61
N ASP A 16 21.92 -12.30 20.33
CA ASP A 16 21.50 -10.93 20.02
C ASP A 16 21.28 -10.67 18.52
N TRP A 17 21.26 -11.70 17.68
CA TRP A 17 20.96 -11.55 16.24
C TRP A 17 19.61 -10.86 15.96
N HIS A 18 18.67 -10.95 16.91
CA HIS A 18 17.38 -10.27 16.85
C HIS A 18 17.43 -8.78 17.16
N VAL A 19 18.55 -8.27 17.68
CA VAL A 19 18.67 -6.88 18.08
C VAL A 19 18.96 -6.03 16.84
N ASP A 20 18.02 -5.15 16.51
CA ASP A 20 18.15 -4.21 15.41
C ASP A 20 19.41 -3.32 15.61
N PRO A 21 20.37 -3.30 14.65
CA PRO A 21 21.54 -2.43 14.70
C PRO A 21 21.23 -0.95 14.91
N VAL A 22 20.03 -0.50 14.50
CA VAL A 22 19.51 0.85 14.79
C VAL A 22 19.32 1.06 16.28
N SER A 23 18.80 0.05 17.00
CA SER A 23 18.61 0.09 18.46
C SER A 23 19.94 0.05 19.21
N LEU A 24 20.97 -0.57 18.63
CA LEU A 24 22.33 -0.64 19.19
C LEU A 24 23.17 0.62 18.94
N GLY A 25 22.66 1.60 18.16
CA GLY A 25 23.38 2.85 17.89
C GLY A 25 24.68 2.66 17.11
N VAL A 26 24.76 1.61 16.28
CA VAL A 26 25.96 1.29 15.50
C VAL A 26 26.31 2.46 14.56
N PRO A 27 27.55 2.99 14.61
CA PRO A 27 27.95 4.10 13.75
C PRO A 27 27.73 3.79 12.25
N GLY A 28 27.09 4.71 11.53
CA GLY A 28 26.82 4.58 10.08
C GLY A 28 25.47 3.94 9.73
N VAL A 29 24.75 3.37 10.69
CA VAL A 29 23.37 2.88 10.48
C VAL A 29 22.40 4.05 10.62
N ARG A 30 21.69 4.40 9.54
CA ARG A 30 20.64 5.43 9.60
C ARG A 30 19.36 4.81 10.15
N ARG A 31 18.81 5.42 11.20
CA ARG A 31 17.46 5.10 11.67
C ARG A 31 16.47 5.44 10.55
N PRO A 32 15.63 4.50 10.08
CA PRO A 32 14.52 4.88 9.23
C PRO A 32 13.69 5.89 10.02
N VAL A 33 13.58 7.10 9.50
CA VAL A 33 12.60 8.06 10.01
C VAL A 33 11.27 7.37 9.73
N ALA A 34 10.51 7.04 10.77
CA ALA A 34 9.16 6.53 10.55
C ALA A 34 8.46 7.53 9.63
N ASP A 35 7.89 7.07 8.52
CA ASP A 35 7.21 7.86 7.49
C ASP A 35 5.92 8.54 7.99
N GLU A 36 5.85 8.89 9.27
CA GLU A 36 4.77 9.63 9.92
C GLU A 36 4.63 11.05 9.34
N GLU A 37 5.68 11.59 8.70
CA GLU A 37 5.64 12.88 8.00
C GLU A 37 5.15 12.78 6.55
N ASN A 38 4.94 11.57 6.01
CA ASN A 38 4.45 11.40 4.64
C ASN A 38 2.91 11.36 4.60
N PRO A 39 2.23 12.41 4.09
CA PRO A 39 0.76 12.43 4.01
C PRO A 39 0.18 11.37 3.06
N LEU A 40 1.02 10.67 2.30
CA LEU A 40 0.62 9.58 1.40
C LEU A 40 0.96 8.19 1.96
N SER A 41 1.38 8.08 3.22
CA SER A 41 1.71 6.81 3.87
C SER A 41 0.56 5.79 3.77
N TRP A 42 -0.70 6.23 3.84
CA TRP A 42 -1.88 5.38 3.67
C TRP A 42 -1.94 4.62 2.34
N GLN A 43 -1.25 5.06 1.29
CA GLN A 43 -1.26 4.38 0.00
C GLN A 43 -0.63 2.98 0.06
N VAL A 44 0.27 2.75 1.02
CA VAL A 44 0.94 1.45 1.21
C VAL A 44 -0.05 0.35 1.57
N ASP A 45 -1.14 0.71 2.24
CA ASP A 45 -2.21 -0.20 2.67
C ASP A 45 -3.34 -0.32 1.62
N SER A 46 -3.14 0.23 0.42
CA SER A 46 -4.15 0.18 -0.63
C SER A 46 -4.28 -1.22 -1.24
N LEU A 47 -5.47 -1.81 -1.12
CA LEU A 47 -5.75 -3.14 -1.67
C LEU A 47 -5.58 -3.20 -3.20
N CYS A 48 -5.86 -2.10 -3.91
CA CYS A 48 -5.76 -2.05 -5.36
C CYS A 48 -4.34 -2.26 -5.89
N ALA A 49 -3.31 -1.89 -5.11
CA ALA A 49 -1.91 -2.12 -5.48
C ALA A 49 -1.54 -3.61 -5.57
N GLN A 50 -2.39 -4.50 -5.03
CA GLN A 50 -2.21 -5.96 -5.04
C GLN A 50 -3.03 -6.65 -6.14
N THR A 51 -3.59 -5.88 -7.07
CA THR A 51 -4.51 -6.37 -8.11
C THR A 51 -4.09 -5.82 -9.49
N ASP A 52 -4.79 -6.23 -10.55
CA ASP A 52 -4.52 -5.74 -11.91
C ASP A 52 -4.83 -4.22 -12.01
N PRO A 53 -3.83 -3.36 -12.30
CA PRO A 53 -4.02 -1.92 -12.40
C PRO A 53 -4.98 -1.52 -13.54
N GLU A 54 -5.06 -2.30 -14.62
CA GLU A 54 -5.91 -1.99 -15.78
C GLU A 54 -7.41 -1.99 -15.39
N ALA A 55 -7.79 -2.77 -14.37
CA ALA A 55 -9.16 -2.77 -13.87
C ALA A 55 -9.57 -1.41 -13.28
N PHE A 56 -8.62 -0.65 -12.72
CA PHE A 56 -8.85 0.64 -12.08
C PHE A 56 -8.77 1.82 -13.05
N PHE A 57 -8.20 1.63 -14.24
CA PHE A 57 -8.09 2.63 -15.30
C PHE A 57 -8.74 2.14 -16.61
N PRO A 58 -10.05 1.82 -16.61
CA PRO A 58 -10.70 1.26 -17.79
C PRO A 58 -10.77 2.27 -18.94
N GLU A 59 -10.62 1.77 -20.17
CA GLU A 59 -10.89 2.54 -21.39
C GLU A 59 -12.34 3.05 -21.46
N LYS A 60 -12.62 3.96 -22.39
CA LYS A 60 -13.97 4.49 -22.61
C LYS A 60 -14.95 3.35 -22.90
N GLY A 61 -15.92 3.15 -22.01
CA GLY A 61 -16.93 2.10 -22.13
C GLY A 61 -16.56 0.79 -21.43
N GLY A 62 -15.35 0.69 -20.86
CA GLY A 62 -14.93 -0.44 -20.04
C GLY A 62 -15.73 -0.59 -18.75
N SER A 63 -15.75 -1.81 -18.21
CA SER A 63 -16.45 -2.12 -16.97
C SER A 63 -15.72 -1.54 -15.76
N THR A 64 -16.46 -0.87 -14.88
CA THR A 64 -15.94 -0.37 -13.59
C THR A 64 -16.31 -1.28 -12.42
N ARG A 65 -17.03 -2.37 -12.68
CA ARG A 65 -17.68 -3.17 -11.65
C ARG A 65 -16.67 -3.87 -10.74
N GLU A 66 -15.64 -4.47 -11.33
CA GLU A 66 -14.65 -5.25 -10.57
C GLU A 66 -13.78 -4.35 -9.69
N ALA A 67 -13.22 -3.27 -10.24
CA ALA A 67 -12.47 -2.30 -9.47
C ALA A 67 -13.28 -1.70 -8.31
N LYS A 68 -14.56 -1.39 -8.53
CA LYS A 68 -15.45 -0.91 -7.45
C LYS A 68 -15.65 -1.94 -6.34
N LYS A 69 -15.77 -3.22 -6.70
CA LYS A 69 -15.90 -4.31 -5.73
C LYS A 69 -14.65 -4.41 -4.86
N ILE A 70 -13.47 -4.39 -5.48
CA ILE A 70 -12.18 -4.40 -4.77
C ILE A 70 -12.03 -3.15 -3.89
N CYS A 71 -12.34 -1.96 -4.41
CA CYS A 71 -12.31 -0.73 -3.63
C CYS A 71 -13.19 -0.79 -2.38
N THR A 72 -14.34 -1.47 -2.43
CA THR A 72 -15.29 -1.52 -1.32
C THR A 72 -14.76 -2.30 -0.13
N SER A 73 -13.86 -3.26 -0.34
CA SER A 73 -13.15 -4.00 0.71
C SER A 73 -11.83 -3.36 1.13
N CYS A 74 -11.45 -2.21 0.58
CA CYS A 74 -10.20 -1.52 0.90
C CYS A 74 -10.35 -0.69 2.18
N GLU A 75 -9.44 -0.87 3.14
CA GLU A 75 -9.48 -0.18 4.44
C GLU A 75 -9.22 1.34 4.30
N VAL A 76 -8.31 1.71 3.42
CA VAL A 76 -7.95 3.12 3.14
C VAL A 76 -8.88 3.81 2.13
N ARG A 77 -10.06 3.24 1.87
CA ARG A 77 -11.01 3.74 0.86
C ARG A 77 -11.41 5.20 1.09
N SER A 78 -11.64 5.59 2.34
CA SER A 78 -12.08 6.95 2.68
C SER A 78 -10.99 7.98 2.40
N GLN A 79 -9.76 7.73 2.86
CA GLN A 79 -8.58 8.57 2.59
C GLN A 79 -8.30 8.66 1.08
N CYS A 80 -8.42 7.54 0.36
CA CYS A 80 -8.30 7.50 -1.09
C CYS A 80 -9.32 8.39 -1.80
N LEU A 81 -10.59 8.40 -1.33
CA LEU A 81 -11.62 9.25 -1.91
C LEU A 81 -11.33 10.73 -1.65
N GLU A 82 -10.97 11.07 -0.42
CA GLU A 82 -10.65 12.44 -0.02
C GLU A 82 -9.50 12.99 -0.85
N TYR A 83 -8.39 12.24 -0.93
CA TYR A 83 -7.25 12.58 -1.77
C TYR A 83 -7.66 12.85 -3.23
N ALA A 84 -8.48 11.97 -3.82
CA ALA A 84 -8.93 12.13 -5.20
C ALA A 84 -9.84 13.34 -5.43
N LEU A 85 -10.57 13.79 -4.41
CA LEU A 85 -11.40 14.99 -4.47
C LEU A 85 -10.56 16.27 -4.33
N GLU A 86 -9.60 16.27 -3.40
CA GLU A 86 -8.69 17.40 -3.16
C GLU A 86 -7.76 17.66 -4.34
N ASN A 87 -7.27 16.60 -4.98
CA ASN A 87 -6.31 16.69 -6.09
C ASN A 87 -6.99 16.72 -7.47
N ASP A 88 -8.33 16.75 -7.51
CA ASP A 88 -9.15 16.68 -8.73
C ASP A 88 -8.72 15.55 -9.67
N GLU A 89 -8.51 14.34 -9.12
CA GLU A 89 -8.06 13.20 -9.90
C GLU A 89 -9.03 12.89 -11.03
N ARG A 90 -8.54 12.91 -12.28
CA ARG A 90 -9.39 12.96 -13.49
C ARG A 90 -9.67 11.60 -14.10
N PHE A 91 -8.87 10.59 -13.75
CA PHE A 91 -8.97 9.27 -14.37
C PHE A 91 -9.15 8.19 -13.31
N GLY A 92 -9.60 7.02 -13.77
CA GLY A 92 -9.70 5.82 -12.97
C GLY A 92 -10.73 5.83 -11.82
N ILE A 93 -10.71 4.73 -11.08
CA ILE A 93 -11.56 4.47 -9.92
C ILE A 93 -10.79 4.82 -8.64
N TRP A 94 -11.32 5.76 -7.87
CA TRP A 94 -10.76 6.23 -6.60
C TRP A 94 -11.83 6.18 -5.53
N GLY A 95 -11.52 5.65 -4.34
CA GLY A 95 -12.50 5.55 -3.25
C GLY A 95 -13.75 4.73 -3.59
N GLY A 96 -13.68 3.86 -4.60
CA GLY A 96 -14.82 3.12 -5.15
C GLY A 96 -15.75 3.95 -6.05
N LEU A 97 -15.33 5.13 -6.48
CA LEU A 97 -16.08 6.00 -7.39
C LEU A 97 -15.31 6.22 -8.69
N SER A 98 -16.04 6.21 -9.81
CA SER A 98 -15.54 6.70 -11.10
C SER A 98 -15.40 8.21 -11.11
N GLU A 99 -14.60 8.75 -12.03
CA GLU A 99 -14.50 10.19 -12.31
C GLU A 99 -15.89 10.85 -12.43
N ARG A 100 -16.80 10.24 -13.19
CA ARG A 100 -18.16 10.75 -13.39
C ARG A 100 -18.96 10.81 -12.08
N GLU A 101 -18.76 9.86 -11.18
CA GLU A 101 -19.43 9.84 -9.87
C GLU A 101 -18.80 10.86 -8.92
N ARG A 102 -17.47 10.98 -8.86
CA ARG A 102 -16.78 12.03 -8.09
C ARG A 102 -17.22 13.43 -8.54
N ARG A 103 -17.34 13.67 -9.85
CA ARG A 103 -17.89 14.91 -10.41
C ARG A 103 -19.34 15.18 -10.04
N LYS A 104 -20.15 14.15 -9.79
CA LYS A 104 -21.52 14.33 -9.30
C LYS A 104 -21.52 14.64 -7.80
N LEU A 105 -20.63 13.99 -7.04
CA LEU A 105 -20.46 14.22 -5.61
C LEU A 105 -20.05 15.66 -5.32
N ARG A 106 -19.03 16.18 -6.03
CA ARG A 106 -18.57 17.58 -5.92
C ARG A 106 -19.62 18.65 -6.25
N ARG A 107 -20.66 18.32 -7.02
CA ARG A 107 -21.76 19.25 -7.34
C ARG A 107 -22.86 19.26 -6.29
N ARG A 108 -22.86 18.28 -5.39
CA ARG A 108 -23.89 18.10 -4.35
C ARG A 108 -23.42 18.53 -2.97
N ALA A 109 -22.11 18.56 -2.75
CA ALA A 109 -21.46 19.22 -1.62
C ALA A 109 -21.38 20.73 -1.88
#